data_AF-A0A7C2WMK0-F1
#
_entry.id   AF-A0A7C2WMK0-F1
#
_cell.length_a   1.000
_cell.length_b   1.000
_cell.length_c   1.000
_cell.angle_alpha   90.00
_cell.angle_beta   90.00
_cell.angle_gamma   90.00
#
_symmetry.space_group_name_H-M   'P 1'
#
loop_
_entity.id
_entity.type
_entity.pdbx_description
1 polymer ?
#
loop_
_entity_poly.entity_id
_entity_poly.type
_entity_poly.pdbx_seq_one_letter_code
_entity_poly.pdbx_strand_id
1 'polypeptide(L)'
;MKRIIPRTAFAAIAFLCAAALAEAPTPPADPDQAYIEKFLEKNPPVENPPALGDYATAARYDERFLGEYLDKQLENVSNDNGGIAWGLAYYMISLNEMRRATGDRKYLDANLRCARAVMAATDDKRGKALWTGRVVPAWGCDKYAQRGRAVFAVHTGIIAAPILEFLLLAKEDAAFLAELGAEYD
;
A
#
# COMPACT_ATOMS: atom_id res chain seq x y z
N MET A 1 -20.59 -29.82 72.96
CA MET A 1 -21.85 -29.09 72.72
C MET A 1 -22.12 -29.07 71.21
N LYS A 2 -23.04 -29.89 70.71
CA LYS A 2 -23.37 -29.96 69.27
C LYS A 2 -24.28 -28.79 68.91
N ARG A 3 -23.83 -27.86 68.05
CA ARG A 3 -24.71 -26.85 67.42
C ARG A 3 -25.21 -27.40 66.09
N ILE A 4 -26.51 -27.65 66.05
CA ILE A 4 -27.30 -27.97 64.87
C ILE A 4 -27.49 -26.65 64.12
N ILE A 5 -26.96 -26.54 62.90
CA ILE A 5 -27.24 -25.42 62.01
C ILE A 5 -28.56 -25.74 61.26
N PRO A 6 -29.57 -24.87 61.29
CA PRO A 6 -30.89 -25.15 60.72
C PRO A 6 -30.85 -25.17 59.19
N ARG A 7 -31.68 -26.06 58.62
CA ARG A 7 -31.81 -26.38 57.18
C ARG A 7 -32.26 -25.22 56.27
N THR A 8 -32.38 -24.00 56.77
CA THR A 8 -32.86 -22.84 56.01
C THR A 8 -31.79 -22.10 55.23
N ALA A 9 -30.50 -22.36 55.47
CA ALA A 9 -29.40 -21.67 54.77
C ALA A 9 -29.10 -22.22 53.35
N PHE A 10 -29.60 -23.40 52.98
CA PHE A 10 -29.36 -23.97 51.64
C PHE A 10 -30.30 -23.43 50.56
N ALA A 11 -31.46 -22.88 50.92
CA ALA A 11 -32.41 -22.37 49.93
C ALA A 11 -32.03 -20.98 49.38
N ALA A 12 -31.27 -20.18 50.14
CA ALA A 12 -30.90 -18.82 49.72
C ALA A 12 -29.72 -18.77 48.75
N ILE A 13 -28.81 -19.75 48.78
CA ILE A 13 -27.65 -19.79 47.87
C ILE A 13 -28.04 -20.40 46.50
N ALA A 14 -29.01 -21.32 46.48
CA ALA A 14 -29.52 -21.87 45.22
C ALA A 14 -30.32 -20.85 44.39
N PHE A 15 -30.94 -19.84 45.03
CA PHE A 15 -31.68 -18.80 44.31
C PHE A 15 -30.78 -17.68 43.77
N LEU A 16 -29.61 -17.44 44.37
CA LEU A 16 -28.66 -16.41 43.92
C LEU A 16 -27.73 -16.88 42.79
N CYS A 17 -27.56 -18.19 42.57
CA CYS A 17 -26.85 -18.71 41.40
C CYS A 17 -27.74 -18.93 40.16
N ALA A 18 -29.07 -18.92 40.30
CA ALA A 18 -29.99 -19.09 39.17
C ALA A 18 -30.29 -17.78 38.42
N ALA A 19 -30.00 -16.61 39.02
CA ALA A 19 -30.27 -15.30 38.41
C ALA A 19 -29.07 -14.70 37.63
N ALA A 20 -27.92 -15.38 37.58
CA ALA A 20 -26.72 -14.91 36.89
C ALA A 20 -26.44 -15.63 35.56
N LEU A 21 -27.39 -16.44 35.08
CA LEU A 21 -27.47 -16.87 33.69
C LEU A 21 -28.59 -16.09 33.01
N ALA A 22 -28.52 -14.76 33.06
CA ALA A 22 -29.13 -13.99 31.99
C ALA A 22 -28.47 -14.48 30.72
N GLU A 23 -29.24 -15.10 29.83
CA GLU A 23 -28.80 -15.58 28.53
C GLU A 23 -27.92 -14.49 27.92
N ALA A 24 -26.61 -14.75 27.82
CA ALA A 24 -25.80 -13.95 26.93
C ALA A 24 -26.52 -14.01 25.58
N PRO A 25 -26.91 -12.87 24.98
CA PRO A 25 -27.64 -12.90 23.73
C PRO A 25 -26.84 -13.78 22.78
N THR A 26 -27.50 -14.78 22.20
CA THR A 26 -26.88 -15.64 21.18
C THR A 26 -26.17 -14.71 20.21
N PRO A 27 -24.84 -14.88 20.01
CA PRO A 27 -24.14 -14.06 19.03
C PRO A 27 -24.92 -14.14 17.71
N PRO A 28 -25.10 -13.02 16.99
CA PRO A 28 -25.85 -13.02 15.75
C PRO A 28 -25.35 -14.15 14.84
N ALA A 29 -26.28 -14.84 14.17
CA ALA A 29 -26.01 -16.05 13.39
C ALA A 29 -24.87 -15.86 12.36
N ASP A 30 -24.65 -14.62 11.95
CA ASP A 30 -23.39 -14.14 11.39
C ASP A 30 -23.28 -12.61 11.65
N PRO A 31 -22.31 -12.11 12.44
CA PRO A 31 -22.14 -10.68 12.68
C PRO A 31 -21.84 -9.88 11.40
N ASP A 32 -21.40 -10.56 10.33
CA ASP A 32 -20.98 -9.93 9.08
C ASP A 32 -22.09 -9.91 8.02
N GLN A 33 -23.23 -10.57 8.24
CA GLN A 33 -24.31 -10.69 7.24
C GLN A 33 -24.78 -9.32 6.70
N ALA A 34 -25.02 -8.36 7.60
CA ALA A 34 -25.43 -7.01 7.21
C ALA A 34 -24.33 -6.26 6.43
N TYR A 35 -23.05 -6.54 6.73
CA TYR A 35 -21.93 -6.01 5.96
C TYR A 35 -21.87 -6.63 4.57
N ILE A 36 -22.01 -7.95 4.47
CA ILE A 36 -22.01 -8.71 3.22
C ILE A 36 -23.13 -8.22 2.30
N GLU A 37 -24.35 -8.06 2.81
CA GLU A 37 -25.49 -7.53 2.04
C GLU A 37 -25.20 -6.15 1.47
N LYS A 38 -24.69 -5.23 2.30
CA LYS A 38 -24.31 -3.88 1.87
C LYS A 38 -23.13 -3.88 0.89
N PHE A 39 -22.20 -4.81 1.04
CA PHE A 39 -21.07 -4.97 0.13
C PHE A 39 -21.56 -5.44 -1.25
N LEU A 40 -22.43 -6.45 -1.29
CA LEU A 40 -22.99 -7.01 -2.51
C LEU A 40 -23.97 -6.06 -3.21
N GLU A 41 -24.70 -5.23 -2.48
CA GLU A 41 -25.52 -4.15 -3.05
C GLU A 41 -24.65 -3.17 -3.87
N LYS A 42 -23.45 -2.86 -3.37
CA LYS A 42 -22.51 -1.94 -4.03
C LYS A 42 -21.61 -2.63 -5.05
N ASN A 43 -21.37 -3.92 -4.89
CA ASN A 43 -20.46 -4.74 -5.69
C ASN A 43 -21.21 -6.01 -6.10
N PRO A 44 -22.19 -5.90 -7.01
CA PRO A 44 -22.96 -7.04 -7.43
C PRO A 44 -22.05 -8.12 -8.03
N PRO A 45 -22.34 -9.41 -7.81
CA PRO A 45 -21.60 -10.49 -8.44
C PRO A 45 -21.57 -10.30 -9.97
N VAL A 46 -20.39 -10.49 -10.56
CA VAL A 46 -20.22 -10.46 -12.01
C VAL A 46 -20.54 -11.86 -12.53
N GLU A 47 -21.58 -12.01 -13.36
CA GLU A 47 -22.01 -13.31 -13.88
C GLU A 47 -20.94 -14.00 -14.74
N ASN A 48 -20.19 -13.22 -15.52
CA ASN A 48 -19.14 -13.72 -16.41
C ASN A 48 -17.85 -12.93 -16.18
N PRO A 49 -17.12 -13.19 -15.07
CA PRO A 49 -15.86 -12.51 -14.83
C PRO A 49 -14.85 -12.90 -15.92
N PRO A 50 -14.02 -11.96 -16.40
CA PRO A 50 -12.98 -12.27 -17.37
C PRO A 50 -12.03 -13.33 -16.81
N ALA A 51 -11.63 -14.30 -17.63
CA ALA A 51 -10.64 -15.27 -17.24
C ALA A 51 -9.26 -14.59 -17.08
N LEU A 52 -8.35 -15.19 -16.32
CA LEU A 52 -7.01 -14.63 -16.11
C LEU A 52 -6.31 -14.28 -17.43
N GLY A 53 -6.41 -15.16 -18.43
CA GLY A 53 -5.81 -14.95 -19.75
C GLY A 53 -6.40 -13.77 -20.53
N ASP A 54 -7.62 -13.34 -20.20
CA ASP A 54 -8.30 -12.24 -20.89
C ASP A 54 -7.80 -10.88 -20.43
N TYR A 55 -7.27 -10.78 -19.20
CA TYR A 55 -6.83 -9.50 -18.63
C TYR A 55 -5.37 -9.46 -18.16
N ALA A 56 -4.70 -10.60 -17.97
CA ALA A 56 -3.29 -10.69 -17.63
C ALA A 56 -2.40 -10.68 -18.89
N THR A 57 -2.62 -9.71 -19.78
CA THR A 57 -1.83 -9.53 -21.00
C THR A 57 -0.99 -8.25 -20.91
N ALA A 58 0.16 -8.25 -21.58
CA ALA A 58 0.99 -7.04 -21.69
C ALA A 58 0.22 -5.88 -22.34
N ALA A 59 -0.60 -6.15 -23.35
CA ALA A 59 -1.44 -5.14 -23.99
C ALA A 59 -2.43 -4.49 -23.00
N ARG A 60 -3.07 -5.29 -22.12
CA ARG A 60 -3.99 -4.77 -21.10
C ARG A 60 -3.26 -3.98 -20.02
N TYR A 61 -2.02 -4.36 -19.70
CA TYR A 61 -1.16 -3.57 -18.82
C TYR A 61 -0.83 -2.22 -19.48
N ASP A 62 -0.40 -2.24 -20.74
CA ASP A 62 0.00 -1.04 -21.49
C ASP A 62 -1.15 -0.02 -21.56
N GLU A 63 -2.36 -0.49 -21.89
CA GLU A 63 -3.57 0.34 -21.93
C GLU A 63 -3.87 1.02 -20.58
N ARG A 64 -3.67 0.30 -19.48
CA ARG A 64 -4.06 0.76 -18.14
C ARG A 64 -3.03 1.65 -17.49
N PHE A 65 -1.76 1.37 -17.74
CA PHE A 65 -0.68 1.95 -16.96
C PHE A 65 0.17 2.90 -17.78
N LEU A 66 0.44 2.66 -19.07
CA LEU A 66 1.29 3.53 -19.88
C LEU A 66 0.51 4.74 -20.46
N GLY A 67 1.19 5.54 -21.29
CA GLY A 67 0.60 6.69 -21.96
C GLY A 67 0.08 7.76 -21.00
N GLU A 68 -1.14 8.23 -21.24
CA GLU A 68 -1.79 9.30 -20.45
C GLU A 68 -1.86 8.97 -18.96
N TYR A 69 -2.06 7.69 -18.61
CA TYR A 69 -2.09 7.29 -17.20
C TYR A 69 -0.76 7.58 -16.52
N LEU A 70 0.35 7.16 -17.14
CA LEU A 70 1.69 7.45 -16.64
C LEU A 70 1.94 8.95 -16.57
N ASP A 71 1.58 9.70 -17.61
CA ASP A 71 1.75 11.15 -17.64
C ASP A 71 1.07 11.81 -16.45
N LYS A 72 -0.18 11.41 -16.15
CA LYS A 72 -0.93 11.87 -15.00
C LYS A 72 -0.29 11.51 -13.65
N GLN A 73 0.32 10.32 -13.53
CA GLN A 73 1.06 9.97 -12.32
C GLN A 73 2.28 10.87 -12.09
N LEU A 74 2.84 11.45 -13.15
CA LEU A 74 4.07 12.25 -13.10
C LEU A 74 3.84 13.76 -12.88
N GLU A 75 2.61 14.27 -12.99
CA GLU A 75 2.31 15.71 -12.86
C GLU A 75 2.61 16.28 -11.46
N ASN A 76 2.37 15.50 -10.40
CA ASN A 76 2.38 16.00 -9.01
C ASN A 76 3.15 15.06 -8.06
N VAL A 77 4.32 14.59 -8.48
CA VAL A 77 5.13 13.65 -7.70
C VAL A 77 5.57 14.28 -6.37
N SER A 78 5.11 13.70 -5.26
CA SER A 78 5.41 14.15 -3.91
C SER A 78 5.23 13.05 -2.88
N ASN A 79 6.08 13.04 -1.84
CA ASN A 79 5.96 12.12 -0.71
C ASN A 79 5.29 12.75 0.52
N ASP A 80 4.71 13.96 0.41
CA ASP A 80 4.15 14.69 1.56
C ASP A 80 3.17 13.82 2.37
N ASN A 81 2.28 13.11 1.67
CA ASN A 81 1.34 12.16 2.27
C ASN A 81 1.69 10.67 2.02
N GLY A 82 2.94 10.39 1.66
CA GLY A 82 3.40 9.05 1.29
C GLY A 82 3.07 8.64 -0.16
N GLY A 83 2.76 9.59 -1.04
CA GLY A 83 2.32 9.31 -2.43
C GLY A 83 3.35 8.57 -3.28
N ILE A 84 4.65 8.88 -3.10
CA ILE A 84 5.71 8.12 -3.77
C ILE A 84 5.81 6.74 -3.14
N ALA A 85 5.90 6.64 -1.82
CA ALA A 85 6.11 5.37 -1.12
C ALA A 85 4.96 4.36 -1.35
N TRP A 86 3.71 4.81 -1.29
CA TRP A 86 2.54 3.91 -1.34
C TRP A 86 1.83 3.88 -2.70
N GLY A 87 2.29 4.68 -3.66
CA GLY A 87 1.72 4.75 -5.00
C GLY A 87 2.77 4.51 -6.07
N LEU A 88 3.53 5.55 -6.41
CA LEU A 88 4.46 5.53 -7.54
C LEU A 88 5.53 4.43 -7.42
N ALA A 89 6.00 4.10 -6.20
CA ALA A 89 6.96 3.03 -6.00
C ALA A 89 6.42 1.66 -6.44
N TYR A 90 5.16 1.32 -6.12
CA TYR A 90 4.56 0.06 -6.60
C TYR A 90 4.37 0.04 -8.11
N TYR A 91 4.05 1.20 -8.69
CA TYR A 91 4.01 1.34 -10.14
C TYR A 91 5.40 1.08 -10.75
N MET A 92 6.48 1.62 -10.16
CA MET A 92 7.85 1.37 -10.63
C MET A 92 8.26 -0.10 -10.50
N ILE A 93 7.82 -0.77 -9.42
CA ILE A 93 7.99 -2.22 -9.27
C ILE A 93 7.29 -2.95 -10.42
N SER A 94 6.03 -2.60 -10.75
CA SER A 94 5.32 -3.29 -11.83
C SER A 94 5.95 -3.07 -13.20
N LEU A 95 6.54 -1.90 -13.46
CA LEU A 95 7.33 -1.66 -14.68
C LEU A 95 8.57 -2.57 -14.76
N ASN A 96 9.30 -2.71 -13.64
CA ASN A 96 10.45 -3.63 -13.58
C ASN A 96 10.02 -5.07 -13.86
N GLU A 97 8.90 -5.52 -13.29
CA GLU A 97 8.35 -6.86 -13.54
C GLU A 97 7.89 -7.03 -14.99
N MET A 98 7.27 -6.00 -15.59
CA MET A 98 6.91 -6.05 -17.00
C MET A 98 8.13 -6.15 -17.91
N ARG A 99 9.24 -5.44 -17.61
CA ARG A 99 10.51 -5.64 -18.31
C ARG A 99 10.99 -7.08 -18.22
N ARG A 100 10.98 -7.70 -17.02
CA ARG A 100 11.39 -9.11 -16.85
C ARG A 100 10.51 -10.08 -17.64
N ALA A 101 9.20 -9.88 -17.57
CA ALA A 101 8.23 -10.80 -18.17
C ALA A 101 8.25 -10.75 -19.70
N THR A 102 8.54 -9.58 -20.29
CA THR A 102 8.37 -9.35 -21.73
C THR A 102 9.67 -9.11 -22.48
N GLY A 103 10.73 -8.67 -21.80
CA GLY A 103 11.93 -8.15 -22.43
C GLY A 103 11.73 -6.84 -23.18
N ASP A 104 10.56 -6.19 -23.09
CA ASP A 104 10.26 -4.98 -23.85
C ASP A 104 10.93 -3.75 -23.21
N ARG A 105 11.68 -3.00 -24.01
CA ARG A 105 12.45 -1.82 -23.58
C ARG A 105 11.55 -0.68 -23.11
N LYS A 106 10.32 -0.55 -23.62
CA LYS A 106 9.42 0.56 -23.27
C LYS A 106 9.16 0.67 -21.76
N TYR A 107 9.24 -0.44 -21.03
CA TYR A 107 9.07 -0.45 -19.57
C TYR A 107 10.28 0.17 -18.85
N LEU A 108 11.49 0.04 -19.40
CA LEU A 108 12.67 0.77 -18.93
C LEU A 108 12.54 2.27 -19.21
N ASP A 109 12.09 2.64 -20.42
CA ASP A 109 11.88 4.05 -20.78
C ASP A 109 10.84 4.70 -19.85
N ALA A 110 9.73 4.00 -19.59
CA ALA A 110 8.71 4.44 -18.64
C ALA A 110 9.28 4.58 -17.21
N ASN A 111 10.06 3.60 -16.74
CA ASN A 111 10.58 3.64 -15.37
C ASN A 111 11.66 4.70 -15.18
N LEU A 112 12.44 5.00 -16.23
CA LEU A 112 13.38 6.12 -16.22
C LEU A 112 12.66 7.46 -15.97
N ARG A 113 11.48 7.66 -16.57
CA ARG A 113 10.65 8.86 -16.32
C ARG A 113 10.21 8.92 -14.85
N CYS A 114 9.75 7.80 -14.29
CA CYS A 114 9.39 7.70 -12.87
C CYS A 114 10.58 7.99 -11.96
N ALA A 115 11.72 7.32 -12.18
CA ALA A 115 12.92 7.48 -11.39
C ALA A 115 13.41 8.94 -11.39
N ARG A 116 13.46 9.60 -12.56
CA ARG A 116 13.81 11.01 -12.66
C ARG A 116 12.85 11.91 -11.88
N ALA A 117 11.53 11.68 -12.00
CA ALA A 117 10.54 12.46 -11.27
C ALA A 117 10.66 12.27 -9.74
N VAL A 118 10.87 11.03 -9.28
CA VAL A 118 11.10 10.72 -7.86
C VAL A 118 12.37 11.39 -7.35
N MET A 119 13.47 11.32 -8.10
CA MET A 119 14.73 11.96 -7.73
C MET A 119 14.64 13.49 -7.76
N ALA A 120 13.76 14.08 -8.58
CA ALA A 120 13.48 15.52 -8.56
C ALA A 120 12.61 15.93 -7.35
N ALA A 121 11.88 15.00 -6.75
CA ALA A 121 10.94 15.25 -5.66
C ALA A 121 11.55 15.09 -4.25
N THR A 122 12.88 15.08 -4.11
CA THR A 122 13.56 15.07 -2.81
C THR A 122 13.37 16.39 -2.06
N ASP A 123 13.39 16.33 -0.74
CA ASP A 123 13.10 17.45 0.15
C ASP A 123 14.06 18.63 -0.02
N ASP A 124 15.32 18.37 -0.35
CA ASP A 124 16.32 19.40 -0.67
C ASP A 124 15.98 20.17 -1.95
N LYS A 125 15.59 19.47 -3.01
CA LYS A 125 15.14 20.09 -4.27
C LYS A 125 13.82 20.84 -4.12
N ARG A 126 12.98 20.40 -3.18
CA ARG A 126 11.67 21.01 -2.89
C ARG A 126 11.71 22.04 -1.76
N GLY A 127 12.87 22.28 -1.13
CA GLY A 127 13.02 23.20 0.00
C GLY A 127 12.18 22.85 1.23
N LYS A 128 11.91 21.55 1.46
CA LYS A 128 11.09 21.07 2.57
C LYS A 128 11.98 20.68 3.76
N ALA A 129 11.84 21.40 4.86
CA ALA A 129 12.54 21.05 6.10
C ALA A 129 11.81 19.92 6.85
N LEU A 130 12.59 19.05 7.49
CA LEU A 130 12.10 18.14 8.51
C LEU A 130 11.70 18.92 9.78
N TRP A 131 11.01 18.25 10.69
CA TRP A 131 10.67 18.78 12.02
C TRP A 131 11.89 19.29 12.82
N THR A 132 13.10 18.85 12.47
CA THR A 132 14.36 19.32 13.07
C THR A 132 14.90 20.60 12.42
N GLY A 133 14.18 21.22 11.47
CA GLY A 133 14.64 22.35 10.67
C GLY A 133 15.68 21.99 9.59
N ARG A 134 16.08 20.71 9.48
CA ARG A 134 17.06 20.26 8.48
C ARG A 134 16.38 20.04 7.14
N VAL A 135 17.03 20.48 6.07
CA VAL A 135 16.70 20.11 4.69
C VAL A 135 17.64 18.97 4.29
N VAL A 136 17.10 17.87 3.72
CA VAL A 136 17.86 16.65 3.44
C VAL A 136 17.52 16.10 2.05
N PRO A 137 18.45 15.39 1.38
CA PRO A 137 18.19 14.74 0.11
C PRO A 137 17.43 13.41 0.30
N ALA A 138 16.20 13.50 0.81
CA ALA A 138 15.33 12.35 1.10
C ALA A 138 13.87 12.68 0.80
N TRP A 139 12.98 11.70 0.95
CA TRP A 139 11.54 11.87 0.72
C TRP A 139 10.79 11.89 2.05
N GLY A 140 10.69 13.06 2.68
CA GLY A 140 9.96 13.22 3.91
C GLY A 140 8.43 13.08 3.74
N CYS A 141 7.74 12.89 4.85
CA CYS A 141 6.28 12.79 4.93
C CYS A 141 5.81 13.41 6.25
N ASP A 142 4.71 14.15 6.26
CA ASP A 142 4.12 14.75 7.47
C ASP A 142 2.90 13.98 8.01
N LYS A 143 2.28 13.12 7.19
CA LYS A 143 1.10 12.32 7.56
C LYS A 143 1.29 11.37 8.75
N TYR A 144 2.47 10.78 8.91
CA TYR A 144 2.70 9.70 9.89
C TYR A 144 3.51 10.13 11.13
N ALA A 145 3.81 11.42 11.28
CA ALA A 145 4.57 11.95 12.41
C ALA A 145 3.89 13.17 13.01
N GLN A 146 3.42 13.06 14.26
CA GLN A 146 2.76 14.16 14.99
C GLN A 146 3.64 15.42 15.12
N ARG A 147 4.96 15.23 15.17
CA ARG A 147 5.97 16.30 15.24
C ARG A 147 6.19 17.06 13.93
N GLY A 148 5.49 16.69 12.85
CA GLY A 148 5.69 17.23 11.51
C GLY A 148 6.61 16.37 10.65
N ARG A 149 7.01 16.91 9.49
CA ARG A 149 7.69 16.18 8.42
C ARG A 149 8.90 15.39 8.90
N ALA A 150 8.91 14.09 8.64
CA ALA A 150 10.01 13.18 8.97
C ALA A 150 10.36 12.27 7.78
N VAL A 151 11.58 11.74 7.79
CA VAL A 151 11.99 10.65 6.89
C VAL A 151 11.66 9.33 7.58
N PHE A 152 11.04 8.42 6.84
CA PHE A 152 10.68 7.09 7.34
C PHE A 152 11.51 6.04 6.61
N ALA A 153 12.20 5.18 7.36
CA ALA A 153 13.04 4.13 6.79
C ALA A 153 12.26 3.23 5.81
N VAL A 154 11.00 2.90 6.13
CA VAL A 154 10.11 2.13 5.24
C VAL A 154 9.83 2.86 3.92
N HIS A 155 9.58 4.17 3.96
CA HIS A 155 9.38 4.96 2.73
C HIS A 155 10.67 4.98 1.91
N THR A 156 11.81 5.26 2.55
CA THR A 156 13.10 5.28 1.84
C THR A 156 13.38 3.95 1.17
N GLY A 157 13.19 2.82 1.87
CA GLY A 157 13.40 1.48 1.31
C GLY A 157 12.49 1.20 0.12
N ILE A 158 11.18 1.44 0.26
CA ILE A 158 10.21 1.18 -0.80
C ILE A 158 10.44 2.09 -2.02
N ILE A 159 10.87 3.33 -1.83
CA ILE A 159 11.16 4.25 -2.94
C ILE A 159 12.46 3.88 -3.64
N ALA A 160 13.53 3.60 -2.88
CA ALA A 160 14.85 3.35 -3.45
C ALA A 160 14.96 1.97 -4.13
N ALA A 161 14.31 0.95 -3.59
CA ALA A 161 14.40 -0.42 -4.11
C ALA A 161 14.07 -0.54 -5.61
N PRO A 162 12.92 -0.05 -6.14
CA PRO A 162 12.61 -0.16 -7.55
C PRO A 162 13.51 0.70 -8.45
N ILE A 163 14.11 1.78 -7.93
CA ILE A 163 15.11 2.58 -8.67
C ILE A 163 16.39 1.76 -8.86
N LEU A 164 16.89 1.13 -7.78
CA LEU A 164 18.09 0.31 -7.84
C LEU A 164 17.87 -0.91 -8.75
N GLU A 165 16.71 -1.52 -8.65
CA GLU A 165 16.34 -2.65 -9.50
C GLU A 165 16.20 -2.26 -10.97
N PHE A 166 15.63 -1.10 -11.26
CA PHE A 166 15.60 -0.53 -12.61
C PHE A 166 17.02 -0.38 -13.17
N LEU A 167 17.97 0.13 -12.38
CA LEU A 167 19.37 0.28 -12.81
C LEU A 167 20.04 -1.07 -13.11
N LEU A 168 19.67 -2.13 -12.39
CA LEU A 168 20.17 -3.48 -12.69
C LEU A 168 19.63 -3.97 -14.04
N LEU A 169 18.33 -3.83 -14.29
CA LEU A 169 17.71 -4.20 -15.57
C LEU A 169 18.24 -3.36 -16.74
N ALA A 170 18.48 -2.07 -16.52
CA ALA A 170 19.06 -1.17 -17.50
C ALA A 170 20.46 -1.63 -17.94
N LYS A 171 21.27 -2.15 -16.99
CA LYS A 171 22.62 -2.66 -17.30
C LYS A 171 22.61 -3.93 -18.15
N GLU A 172 21.52 -4.67 -18.16
CA GLU A 172 21.36 -5.86 -19.00
C GLU A 172 21.03 -5.49 -20.47
N ASP A 173 20.64 -4.23 -20.72
CA ASP A 173 20.32 -3.71 -22.05
C ASP A 173 21.41 -2.72 -22.51
N ALA A 174 22.39 -3.20 -23.27
CA ALA A 174 23.55 -2.41 -23.66
C ALA A 174 23.19 -1.14 -24.46
N ALA A 175 22.14 -1.19 -25.28
CA ALA A 175 21.69 -0.03 -26.04
C ALA A 175 21.07 1.02 -25.11
N PHE A 176 20.16 0.60 -24.23
CA PHE A 176 19.58 1.49 -23.23
C PHE A 176 20.66 2.07 -22.29
N LEU A 177 21.61 1.26 -21.84
CA LEU A 177 22.70 1.70 -20.96
C LEU A 177 23.59 2.75 -21.63
N ALA A 178 23.88 2.61 -22.92
CA ALA A 178 24.68 3.59 -23.66
C ALA A 178 23.97 4.95 -23.81
N GLU A 179 22.64 4.95 -23.82
CA GLU A 179 21.83 6.16 -23.87
C GLU A 179 21.59 6.77 -22.47
N LEU A 180 21.61 5.94 -21.43
CA LEU A 180 21.34 6.34 -20.07
C LEU A 180 22.45 7.25 -19.53
N GLY A 181 22.13 8.53 -19.30
CA GLY A 181 23.04 9.49 -18.69
C GLY A 181 23.90 10.26 -19.67
N ALA A 182 23.75 10.04 -20.98
CA ALA A 182 24.40 10.84 -22.02
C ALA A 182 24.03 12.34 -21.94
N GLU A 183 22.96 12.69 -21.23
CA GLU A 183 22.59 14.08 -20.94
C GLU A 183 23.45 14.77 -19.86
N TYR A 184 24.35 14.04 -19.21
CA TYR A 184 25.24 14.56 -18.16
C TYR A 184 26.72 14.61 -18.59
N ASP A 185 27.04 14.16 -19.80
CA ASP A 185 28.35 14.25 -20.45
C ASP A 185 28.48 15.56 -21.26
#